data_AF-A0A2L2T9W1-F1
#
_entry.id   AF-A0A2L2T9W1-F1
#
_cell.length_a   1.000
_cell.length_b   1.000
_cell.length_c   1.000
_cell.angle_alpha   90.00
_cell.angle_beta   90.00
_cell.angle_gamma   90.00
#
_symmetry.space_group_name_H-M   'P 1'
#
loop_
_entity.id
_entity.type
_entity.pdbx_description
1 polymer ?
#
loop_
_entity_poly.entity_id
_entity_poly.type
_entity_poly.pdbx_seq_one_letter_code
_entity_poly.pdbx_strand_id
1 'polypeptide(L)'
;MASGLFSDFSLWHIPAVFVATAFTFGGLLPFISPARAMREYGLPERIANSQPAHTAFAIYGSRVSAYGLALWYFYLSGQYSTVDTLISLTFWWGAADLYVCLKAGAPGTAAWRLASSVLLSGWGYLGLTAKGSL
;
A
#
# COMPACT_ATOMS: atom_id res chain seq x y z
N MET A 1 -34.42 0.12 -6.69
CA MET A 1 -33.91 -0.38 -5.41
C MET A 1 -32.51 0.20 -5.25
N ALA A 2 -32.23 0.95 -4.19
CA ALA A 2 -30.92 1.55 -4.00
C ALA A 2 -29.92 0.44 -3.67
N SER A 3 -29.13 0.01 -4.65
CA SER A 3 -27.90 -0.75 -4.40
C SER A 3 -26.97 0.18 -3.63
N GLY A 4 -26.82 -0.07 -2.32
CA GLY A 4 -25.87 0.66 -1.50
C GLY A 4 -24.44 0.38 -1.97
N LEU A 5 -23.52 1.27 -1.60
CA LEU A 5 -22.09 1.21 -2.00
C LEU A 5 -21.38 -0.13 -1.66
N PHE A 6 -22.01 -0.96 -0.81
CA PHE A 6 -21.47 -2.22 -0.29
C PHE A 6 -22.42 -3.41 -0.48
N SER A 7 -23.43 -3.30 -1.35
CA SER A 7 -24.39 -4.39 -1.59
C SER A 7 -23.73 -5.70 -2.07
N ASP A 8 -22.57 -5.60 -2.74
CA ASP A 8 -21.81 -6.72 -3.28
C ASP A 8 -20.49 -6.97 -2.52
N PHE A 9 -20.44 -6.61 -1.24
CA PHE A 9 -19.23 -6.79 -0.44
C PHE A 9 -19.00 -8.27 -0.10
N SER A 10 -17.84 -8.79 -0.48
CA SER A 10 -17.39 -10.15 -0.19
C SER A 10 -16.22 -10.17 0.77
N LEU A 11 -16.05 -11.24 1.56
CA LEU A 11 -14.88 -11.40 2.44
C LEU A 11 -13.56 -11.35 1.66
N TRP A 12 -13.58 -11.73 0.38
CA TRP A 12 -12.43 -11.66 -0.51
C TRP A 12 -12.00 -10.21 -0.86
N HIS A 13 -12.84 -9.22 -0.56
CA HIS A 13 -12.55 -7.80 -0.79
C HIS A 13 -11.80 -7.16 0.38
N ILE A 14 -11.71 -7.83 1.54
CA ILE A 14 -11.09 -7.27 2.75
C ILE A 14 -9.65 -6.81 2.48
N PRO A 15 -8.75 -7.63 1.86
CA PRO A 15 -7.39 -7.18 1.60
C PRO A 15 -7.32 -5.98 0.66
N ALA A 16 -8.16 -5.95 -0.38
CA ALA A 16 -8.20 -4.82 -1.32
C ALA A 16 -8.64 -3.52 -0.65
N VAL A 17 -9.74 -3.55 0.11
CA VAL A 17 -10.26 -2.39 0.82
C VAL A 17 -9.29 -1.93 1.91
N PHE A 18 -8.65 -2.87 2.61
CA PHE A 18 -7.62 -2.57 3.59
C PHE A 18 -6.43 -1.84 2.94
N VAL A 19 -5.87 -2.39 1.86
CA VAL A 19 -4.75 -1.77 1.14
C VAL A 19 -5.12 -0.41 0.57
N ALA A 20 -6.29 -0.29 -0.07
CA ALA A 20 -6.78 0.98 -0.61
C ALA A 20 -6.86 2.06 0.48
N THR A 21 -7.42 1.72 1.64
CA THR A 21 -7.54 2.63 2.79
C THR A 21 -6.18 2.97 3.38
N ALA A 22 -5.36 1.95 3.67
CA ALA A 22 -4.04 2.12 4.26
C ALA A 22 -3.12 2.95 3.38
N PHE A 23 -3.16 2.77 2.06
CA PHE A 23 -2.34 3.54 1.13
C PHE A 23 -2.84 4.97 0.99
N THR A 24 -4.17 5.16 0.89
CA THR A 24 -4.77 6.50 0.79
C THR A 24 -4.38 7.37 1.98
N PHE A 25 -4.63 6.91 3.20
CA PHE A 25 -4.41 7.70 4.41
C PHE A 25 -2.98 7.58 4.94
N GLY A 26 -2.37 6.40 4.89
CA GLY A 26 -0.98 6.21 5.28
C GLY A 26 -0.01 6.99 4.39
N GLY A 27 -0.31 7.13 3.09
CA GLY A 27 0.44 7.98 2.18
C GLY A 27 0.37 9.48 2.51
N LEU A 28 -0.62 9.92 3.30
CA LEU A 28 -0.72 11.31 3.75
C LEU A 28 0.05 11.57 5.04
N LEU A 29 0.40 10.55 5.82
CA LEU A 29 1.13 10.70 7.08
C LEU A 29 2.44 11.49 6.94
N PRO A 30 3.26 11.33 5.87
CA PRO A 30 4.46 12.13 5.64
C PRO A 30 4.24 13.65 5.57
N PHE A 31 3.05 14.11 5.20
CA PHE A 31 2.73 15.54 5.12
C PHE A 31 2.42 16.16 6.48
N ILE A 32 1.92 15.34 7.42
CA ILE A 32 1.50 15.77 8.75
C ILE A 32 2.62 15.56 9.76
N SER A 33 3.28 14.39 9.70
CA SER A 33 4.32 13.98 10.64
C SER A 33 5.37 13.12 9.94
N PRO A 34 6.31 13.74 9.19
CA PRO A 34 7.27 13.01 8.36
C PRO A 34 8.19 12.10 9.17
N ALA A 35 8.70 12.57 10.31
CA ALA A 35 9.56 11.75 11.18
C ALA A 35 8.81 10.52 11.71
N ARG A 36 7.54 10.67 12.12
CA ARG A 36 6.70 9.55 12.53
C ARG A 36 6.45 8.58 11.38
N ALA A 37 6.13 9.09 10.19
CA ALA A 37 5.89 8.26 9.01
C ALA A 37 7.10 7.40 8.65
N MET A 38 8.31 7.98 8.73
CA MET A 38 9.56 7.26 8.48
C MET A 38 9.85 6.19 9.54
N ARG A 39 9.54 6.46 10.81
CA ARG A 39 9.65 5.46 11.89
C ARG A 39 8.67 4.31 11.69
N GLU A 40 7.42 4.60 11.36
CA GLU A 40 6.41 3.58 11.06
C GLU A 40 6.78 2.77 9.81
N TYR A 41 7.41 3.40 8.82
CA TYR A 41 7.98 2.69 7.68
C TYR A 41 9.16 1.77 8.09
N GLY A 42 9.79 2.03 9.24
CA GLY A 42 10.88 1.24 9.81
C GLY A 42 12.28 1.76 9.47
N LEU A 43 12.42 3.06 9.17
CA LEU A 43 13.71 3.70 8.91
C LEU A 43 14.44 4.06 10.22
N PRO A 44 15.79 4.05 10.23
CA PRO A 44 16.57 4.46 11.40
C PRO A 44 16.39 5.95 11.75
N GLU A 45 16.57 6.30 13.03
CA GLU A 45 16.42 7.69 13.53
C GLU A 45 17.27 8.73 12.78
N ARG A 46 18.46 8.35 12.31
CA ARG A 46 19.31 9.25 11.51
C ARG A 46 18.64 9.70 10.20
N ILE A 47 17.78 8.86 9.63
CA ILE A 47 17.00 9.18 8.42
C ILE A 47 15.69 9.86 8.84
N ALA A 48 15.03 9.33 9.87
CA ALA A 48 13.75 9.84 10.36
C ALA A 48 13.81 11.32 10.80
N ASN A 49 14.96 11.80 11.27
CA ASN A 49 15.14 13.21 11.69
C ASN A 49 15.80 14.10 10.62
N SER A 50 16.01 13.58 9.40
CA SER A 50 16.64 14.33 8.31
C SER A 50 15.62 15.17 7.54
N GLN A 51 15.73 16.50 7.64
CA GLN A 51 14.84 17.43 6.93
C GLN A 51 14.82 17.22 5.40
N PRO A 52 15.96 17.01 4.72
CA PRO A 52 15.95 16.69 3.29
C PRO A 52 15.21 15.38 2.95
N ALA A 53 15.30 14.38 3.84
CA ALA A 53 14.58 13.14 3.64
C ALA A 53 13.07 13.34 3.77
N HIS A 54 12.60 14.24 4.65
CA HIS A 54 11.17 14.49 4.85
C HIS A 54 10.47 14.92 3.56
N THR A 55 11.06 15.85 2.81
CA THR A 55 10.52 16.32 1.54
C THR A 55 10.42 15.18 0.52
N ALA A 56 11.49 14.39 0.37
CA ALA A 56 11.48 13.24 -0.53
C ALA A 56 10.42 12.19 -0.12
N PHE A 57 10.25 11.98 1.18
CA PHE A 57 9.29 11.02 1.72
C PHE A 57 7.84 11.51 1.60
N ALA A 58 7.59 12.82 1.63
CA ALA A 58 6.29 13.41 1.31
C ALA A 58 5.92 13.20 -0.16
N ILE A 59 6.87 13.40 -1.09
CA ILE A 59 6.66 13.10 -2.52
C ILE A 59 6.40 11.61 -2.72
N TYR A 60 7.11 10.73 -2.02
CA TYR A 60 6.82 9.30 -2.01
C TYR A 60 5.41 9.02 -1.49
N GLY A 61 5.04 9.58 -0.33
CA GLY A 61 3.73 9.43 0.28
C GLY A 61 2.58 9.86 -0.65
N SER A 62 2.75 10.93 -1.42
CA SER A 62 1.74 11.39 -2.39
C SER A 62 1.42 10.31 -3.44
N ARG A 63 2.45 9.61 -3.93
CA ARG A 63 2.30 8.53 -4.91
C ARG A 63 1.63 7.30 -4.30
N VAL A 64 1.95 6.97 -3.05
CA VAL A 64 1.26 5.91 -2.30
C VAL A 64 -0.22 6.27 -2.11
N SER A 65 -0.52 7.52 -1.72
CA SER A 65 -1.89 8.00 -1.55
C SER A 65 -2.67 7.96 -2.86
N ALA A 66 -2.09 8.43 -3.96
CA ALA A 66 -2.69 8.35 -5.30
C ALA A 66 -2.97 6.89 -5.72
N TYR A 67 -2.09 5.95 -5.35
CA TYR A 67 -2.32 4.53 -5.60
C TYR A 67 -3.51 3.97 -4.81
N GLY A 68 -3.63 4.36 -3.54
CA GLY A 68 -4.80 4.03 -2.72
C GLY A 68 -6.11 4.58 -3.29
N LEU A 69 -6.08 5.82 -3.79
CA LEU A 69 -7.22 6.42 -4.49
C LEU A 69 -7.56 5.68 -5.78
N ALA A 70 -6.57 5.23 -6.55
CA ALA A 70 -6.79 4.43 -7.74
C ALA A 70 -7.45 3.08 -7.40
N LEU A 71 -6.99 2.40 -6.35
CA LEU A 71 -7.62 1.17 -5.85
C LEU A 71 -9.09 1.40 -5.46
N TRP A 72 -9.37 2.47 -4.72
CA TRP A 72 -10.75 2.84 -4.36
C TRP A 72 -11.60 3.14 -5.59
N TYR A 73 -11.07 3.91 -6.55
CA TYR A 73 -11.78 4.27 -7.77
C TYR A 73 -12.21 3.02 -8.56
N PHE A 74 -11.29 2.09 -8.81
CA PHE A 74 -11.60 0.87 -9.53
C PHE A 74 -12.50 -0.07 -8.73
N TYR A 75 -12.30 -0.17 -7.41
CA TYR A 75 -13.14 -0.97 -6.53
C TYR A 75 -14.60 -0.50 -6.53
N LEU A 76 -14.83 0.81 -6.38
CA LEU A 76 -16.18 1.41 -6.40
C LEU A 76 -16.81 1.37 -7.79
N SER A 77 -15.99 1.28 -8.84
CA SER A 77 -16.45 1.08 -10.22
C SER A 77 -16.75 -0.39 -10.56
N GLY A 78 -16.60 -1.32 -9.61
CA GLY A 78 -16.79 -2.76 -9.83
C GLY A 78 -15.70 -3.42 -10.68
N GLN A 79 -14.58 -2.72 -10.95
CA GLN A 79 -13.48 -3.21 -11.78
C GLN A 79 -12.47 -4.01 -10.94
N TYR A 80 -12.92 -5.12 -10.36
CA TYR A 80 -12.13 -5.90 -9.40
C TYR A 80 -10.89 -6.55 -9.99
N SER A 81 -10.89 -6.92 -11.27
CA SER A 81 -9.69 -7.42 -11.96
C SER A 81 -8.59 -6.36 -12.06
N THR A 82 -8.96 -5.09 -12.23
CA THR A 82 -8.02 -3.97 -12.21
C THR A 82 -7.46 -3.76 -10.80
N VAL A 83 -8.32 -3.88 -9.77
CA VAL A 83 -7.89 -3.83 -8.37
C VAL A 83 -6.86 -4.92 -8.07
N ASP A 84 -7.14 -6.16 -8.47
CA ASP A 84 -6.22 -7.29 -8.35
C ASP A 84 -4.89 -7.05 -9.09
N THR A 85 -4.95 -6.48 -10.30
CA THR A 85 -3.76 -6.09 -11.05
C THR A 85 -2.92 -5.08 -10.28
N LEU A 86 -3.52 -4.02 -9.73
CA LEU A 86 -2.81 -3.02 -8.94
C LEU A 86 -2.22 -3.65 -7.66
N ILE A 87 -2.99 -4.46 -6.95
CA ILE A 87 -2.48 -5.17 -5.75
C ILE A 87 -1.29 -6.07 -6.11
N SER A 88 -1.31 -6.74 -7.27
CA SER A 88 -0.19 -7.57 -7.73
C SER A 88 1.12 -6.78 -7.91
N LEU A 89 1.02 -5.52 -8.34
CA LEU A 89 2.18 -4.65 -8.56
C LEU A 89 2.85 -4.18 -7.26
N THR A 90 2.22 -4.38 -6.10
CA THR A 90 2.85 -4.11 -4.79
C THR A 90 4.11 -4.95 -4.55
N PHE A 91 4.29 -6.04 -5.30
CA PHE A 91 5.54 -6.82 -5.31
C PHE A 91 6.74 -5.95 -5.66
N TRP A 92 6.61 -5.07 -6.67
CA TRP A 92 7.70 -4.19 -7.10
C TRP A 92 8.14 -3.25 -5.98
N TRP A 93 7.18 -2.74 -5.21
CA TRP A 93 7.47 -1.90 -4.05
C TRP A 93 8.16 -2.70 -2.95
N GLY A 94 7.69 -3.91 -2.64
CA GLY A 94 8.34 -4.79 -1.67
C GLY A 94 9.78 -5.13 -2.02
N ALA A 95 10.07 -5.36 -3.31
CA ALA A 95 11.43 -5.61 -3.80
C ALA A 95 12.32 -4.37 -3.67
N ALA A 96 11.80 -3.19 -4.00
CA ALA A 96 12.52 -1.92 -3.82
C ALA A 96 12.78 -1.63 -2.34
N ASP A 97 11.78 -1.83 -1.49
CA ASP A 97 11.84 -1.63 -0.04
C ASP A 97 12.86 -2.57 0.60
N LEU A 98 12.89 -3.85 0.18
CA LEU A 98 13.92 -4.81 0.61
C LEU A 98 15.32 -4.25 0.35
N TYR A 99 15.58 -3.85 -0.90
CA TYR A 99 16.89 -3.33 -1.30
C TYR A 99 17.29 -2.07 -0.52
N VAL A 100 16.37 -1.12 -0.37
CA VAL A 100 16.62 0.15 0.35
C VAL A 100 16.82 -0.08 1.84
N CYS A 101 15.98 -0.89 2.49
CA CYS A 101 16.08 -1.18 3.91
C CYS A 101 17.36 -1.97 4.24
N LEU A 102 17.80 -2.90 3.38
CA LEU A 102 19.09 -3.56 3.54
C LEU A 102 20.25 -2.56 3.49
N LYS A 103 20.24 -1.64 2.51
CA LYS A 103 21.24 -0.56 2.43
C LYS A 103 21.20 0.41 3.62
N ALA A 104 20.03 0.64 4.18
CA ALA A 104 19.86 1.49 5.36
C ALA A 104 20.30 0.79 6.68
N GLY A 105 20.63 -0.50 6.65
CA GLY A 105 20.98 -1.29 7.84
C GLY A 105 19.76 -1.70 8.67
N ALA A 106 18.60 -1.85 8.03
CA ALA A 106 17.33 -2.24 8.65
C ALA A 106 16.80 -3.58 8.09
N PRO A 107 17.51 -4.71 8.29
CA PRO A 107 17.18 -5.99 7.67
C PRO A 107 15.85 -6.58 8.13
N GLY A 108 15.46 -6.38 9.40
CA GLY A 108 14.17 -6.85 9.92
C GLY A 108 12.99 -6.16 9.22
N THR A 109 13.06 -4.85 9.06
CA THR A 109 12.10 -4.07 8.26
C THR A 109 12.06 -4.56 6.81
N ALA A 110 13.24 -4.80 6.22
CA ALA A 110 13.37 -5.26 4.84
C ALA A 110 12.62 -6.58 4.60
N ALA A 111 12.81 -7.56 5.50
CA ALA A 111 12.15 -8.86 5.42
C ALA A 111 10.63 -8.74 5.60
N TRP A 112 10.16 -7.96 6.58
CA TRP A 112 8.73 -7.74 6.80
C TRP A 112 8.03 -7.10 5.60
N ARG A 113 8.66 -6.08 4.99
CA ARG A 113 8.11 -5.39 3.82
C ARG A 113 8.04 -6.31 2.61
N LEU A 114 9.09 -7.09 2.35
CA LEU A 114 9.05 -8.09 1.27
C LEU A 114 7.95 -9.13 1.53
N ALA A 115 7.88 -9.70 2.72
CA ALA A 115 6.92 -10.75 3.06
C ALA A 115 5.47 -10.25 2.90
N SER A 116 5.15 -9.07 3.44
CA SER A 116 3.82 -8.48 3.31
C SER A 116 3.49 -8.13 1.85
N SER A 117 4.43 -7.58 1.08
CA SER A 117 4.25 -7.35 -0.35
C SER A 117 4.06 -8.63 -1.15
N VAL A 118 4.75 -9.73 -0.83
CA VAL A 118 4.55 -11.04 -1.49
C VAL A 118 3.14 -11.59 -1.21
N LEU A 119 2.66 -11.48 0.04
CA LEU A 119 1.32 -11.91 0.39
C LEU A 119 0.25 -11.09 -0.33
N LEU A 120 0.38 -9.76 -0.32
CA LEU A 120 -0.55 -8.87 -1.02
C LEU A 120 -0.50 -9.09 -2.53
N SER A 121 0.70 -9.09 -3.12
CA SER A 121 0.84 -9.27 -4.56
C SER A 121 0.36 -10.64 -5.03
N GLY A 122 0.59 -11.70 -4.24
CA GLY A 122 0.02 -13.02 -4.50
C GLY A 122 -1.51 -13.00 -4.47
N TRP A 123 -2.12 -12.24 -3.55
CA TRP A 123 -3.57 -12.07 -3.49
C TRP A 123 -4.13 -11.48 -4.79
N GLY A 124 -3.52 -10.39 -5.26
CA GLY A 124 -3.90 -9.75 -6.53
C GLY A 124 -3.59 -10.61 -7.75
N TYR A 125 -2.44 -11.27 -7.79
CA TYR A 125 -2.05 -12.15 -8.89
C TYR A 125 -3.01 -13.33 -9.07
N LEU A 126 -3.52 -13.88 -7.97
CA LEU A 126 -4.50 -14.96 -7.98
C LEU A 126 -5.93 -14.48 -8.30
N GLY A 127 -6.16 -13.17 -8.48
CA GLY A 127 -7.47 -12.62 -8.82
C GLY A 127 -8.51 -12.78 -7.71
N LEU A 128 -8.07 -12.79 -6.44
CA LEU A 128 -8.93 -13.17 -5.33
C LEU A 128 -9.99 -12.09 -5.04
N THR A 129 -9.73 -10.81 -5.30
CA THR A 129 -10.77 -9.79 -5.12
C THR A 129 -11.86 -9.95 -6.17
N ALA A 130 -11.52 -10.18 -7.44
CA ALA A 130 -12.50 -10.45 -8.50
C ALA A 130 -13.27 -11.76 -8.30
N LYS A 131 -12.65 -12.77 -7.66
CA LYS A 131 -13.37 -13.99 -7.26
C LYS A 131 -14.52 -13.71 -6.31
N GLY A 132 -14.43 -12.66 -5.48
CA GLY A 132 -15.46 -12.29 -4.52
C GLY A 132 -16.76 -11.79 -5.13
N SER A 133 -16.75 -11.43 -6.42
CA SER A 133 -17.91 -10.89 -7.14
C SER A 133 -18.57 -11.88 -8.12
N LEU A 134 -18.10 -13.13 -8.18
CA LEU A 134 -18.69 -14.23 -8.95
C LEU A 134 -19.65 -15.04 -8.06
#